data_AF-A0A6G1CLA3-F1
#
_entry.id   AF-A0A6G1CLA3-F1
#
_cell.length_a   1.000
_cell.length_b   1.000
_cell.length_c   1.000
_cell.angle_alpha   90.00
_cell.angle_beta   90.00
_cell.angle_gamma   90.00
#
_symmetry.space_group_name_H-M   'P 1'
#
loop_
_entity.id
_entity.type
_entity.pdbx_description
1 polymer ?
#
loop_
_entity_poly.entity_id
_entity_poly.type
_entity_poly.pdbx_seq_one_letter_code
_entity_poly.pdbx_strand_id
1 'polypeptide(L)'
;MAAAGMDFQVGARMVPRRGKAILGLPRCRVAEVRLMSEEVRLVARALARRSPCGLLVFGLGHDSAMWAALNHGGRTVFLEEDVSWIAAARSMRRSAGLELEAYHVQYDTKWDVILVDAPTGYAPWTPGRMGAIYAAGMAARARRGGGTDVFVHDVDRAVEDAFSRTFLCDAYVREEAGKLRHFVVHSHRREGDGMAPPFCPSSHENAKLSTQQNQLLCILENQLLGNGQNDPRT
;
A
#
# COMPACT_ATOMS: atom_id res chain seq x y z
N MET A 1 50.54 9.02 2.99
CA MET A 1 49.47 8.20 3.57
C MET A 1 48.32 8.16 2.58
N ALA A 2 48.26 7.10 1.76
CA ALA A 2 47.21 6.84 0.79
C ALA A 2 46.71 5.41 1.02
N ALA A 3 45.40 5.26 1.17
CA ALA A 3 44.74 3.99 1.40
C ALA A 3 44.64 3.22 0.07
N ALA A 4 45.22 2.02 0.04
CA ALA A 4 44.99 1.02 -1.00
C ALA A 4 43.80 0.14 -0.58
N GLY A 5 42.98 -0.21 -1.57
CA GLY A 5 41.68 -0.85 -1.40
C GLY A 5 41.67 -2.26 -0.84
N MET A 6 40.48 -2.69 -0.44
CA MET A 6 40.16 -4.09 -0.17
C MET A 6 38.99 -4.50 -1.06
N ASP A 7 39.32 -5.30 -2.08
CA ASP A 7 38.36 -6.12 -2.81
C ASP A 7 37.76 -7.16 -1.87
N PHE A 8 36.43 -7.25 -1.84
CA PHE A 8 35.70 -8.28 -1.10
C PHE A 8 35.03 -9.23 -2.10
N GLN A 9 35.72 -10.31 -2.46
CA GLN A 9 35.15 -11.43 -3.20
C GLN A 9 34.37 -12.35 -2.23
N VAL A 10 33.04 -12.41 -2.37
CA VAL A 10 32.22 -13.46 -1.74
C VAL A 10 31.90 -14.51 -2.78
N GLY A 11 32.66 -15.61 -2.76
CA GLY A 11 32.31 -16.84 -3.46
C GLY A 11 31.33 -17.66 -2.62
N ALA A 12 30.05 -17.68 -3.01
CA ALA A 12 29.08 -18.66 -2.49
C ALA A 12 28.83 -19.73 -3.55
N ARG A 13 29.37 -20.93 -3.32
CA ARG A 13 29.17 -22.11 -4.17
C ARG A 13 27.76 -22.66 -3.89
N MET A 14 26.82 -22.39 -4.81
CA MET A 14 25.44 -22.84 -4.72
C MET A 14 25.35 -24.33 -5.09
N VAL A 15 25.01 -25.20 -4.14
CA VAL A 15 24.76 -26.63 -4.39
C VAL A 15 23.34 -26.78 -4.97
N PRO A 16 23.16 -27.37 -6.17
CA PRO A 16 21.84 -27.54 -6.75
C PRO A 16 21.14 -28.76 -6.13
N ARG A 17 20.06 -28.55 -5.38
CA ARG A 17 19.10 -29.63 -5.05
C ARG A 17 18.16 -29.81 -6.24
N ARG A 18 18.01 -31.08 -6.67
CA ARG A 18 17.20 -31.53 -7.80
C ARG A 18 15.70 -31.26 -7.54
N GLY A 19 15.22 -30.09 -7.91
CA GLY A 19 13.79 -29.84 -8.18
C GLY A 19 13.60 -29.77 -9.69
N LYS A 20 12.62 -30.53 -10.23
CA LYS A 20 12.27 -30.51 -11.66
C LYS A 20 11.99 -29.07 -12.10
N ALA A 21 12.66 -28.63 -13.14
CA ALA A 21 12.42 -27.34 -13.78
C ALA A 21 10.98 -27.31 -14.32
N ILE A 22 10.15 -26.42 -13.78
CA ILE A 22 8.97 -25.95 -14.49
C ILE A 22 9.49 -24.93 -15.50
N LEU A 23 9.44 -25.30 -16.77
CA LEU A 23 9.83 -24.47 -17.92
C LEU A 23 9.04 -23.15 -17.91
N GLY A 24 9.73 -22.02 -17.99
CA GLY A 24 9.17 -20.82 -18.65
C GLY A 24 9.21 -19.48 -17.93
N LEU A 25 9.52 -19.39 -16.64
CA LEU A 25 9.69 -18.08 -15.99
C LEU A 25 11.18 -17.72 -15.88
N PRO A 26 11.65 -16.62 -16.51
CA PRO A 26 13.03 -16.20 -16.34
C PRO A 26 13.27 -15.93 -14.85
N ARG A 27 14.35 -16.50 -14.30
CA ARG A 27 14.89 -16.01 -13.02
C ARG A 27 15.01 -14.50 -13.16
N CYS A 28 14.32 -13.75 -12.30
CA CYS A 28 14.41 -12.30 -12.25
C CYS A 28 15.89 -11.95 -12.04
N ARG A 29 16.58 -11.53 -13.11
CA ARG A 29 18.02 -11.23 -13.04
C ARG A 29 18.13 -9.86 -12.40
N VAL A 30 19.02 -9.72 -11.42
CA VAL A 30 19.29 -8.49 -10.64
C VAL A 30 19.51 -7.23 -11.51
N ALA A 31 19.79 -7.37 -12.81
CA ALA A 31 19.88 -6.27 -13.77
C ALA A 31 18.55 -5.51 -13.99
N GLU A 32 17.40 -6.13 -13.78
CA GLU A 32 16.06 -5.53 -13.99
C GLU A 32 15.67 -4.56 -12.86
N VAL A 33 16.40 -4.58 -11.75
CA VAL A 33 16.21 -3.69 -10.57
C VAL A 33 16.47 -2.21 -10.91
N ARG A 34 17.14 -1.91 -12.03
CA ARG A 34 17.49 -0.54 -12.45
C ARG A 34 16.29 0.30 -12.92
N LEU A 35 15.12 -0.30 -13.19
CA LEU A 35 13.89 0.44 -13.52
C LEU A 35 12.99 0.72 -12.30
N MET A 36 13.35 0.19 -11.13
CA MET A 36 12.60 0.39 -9.88
C MET A 36 12.93 1.74 -9.23
N SER A 37 11.97 2.33 -8.51
CA SER A 37 12.22 3.48 -7.63
C SER A 37 13.24 3.12 -6.55
N GLU A 38 13.98 4.08 -6.02
CA GLU A 38 14.96 3.83 -4.95
C GLU A 38 14.33 3.14 -3.72
N GLU A 39 13.07 3.46 -3.42
CA GLU A 39 12.28 2.84 -2.35
C GLU A 39 12.07 1.34 -2.59
N VAL A 40 11.61 0.96 -3.79
CA VAL A 40 11.39 -0.44 -4.16
C VAL A 40 12.73 -1.20 -4.19
N ARG A 41 13.82 -0.53 -4.59
CA ARG A 41 15.17 -1.13 -4.59
C ARG A 41 15.63 -1.52 -3.19
N LEU A 42 15.27 -0.76 -2.15
CA LEU A 42 15.64 -1.09 -0.77
C LEU A 42 15.05 -2.44 -0.35
N VAL A 43 13.75 -2.63 -0.59
CA VAL A 43 13.03 -3.88 -0.28
C VAL A 43 13.54 -5.02 -1.18
N ALA A 44 13.68 -4.78 -2.49
CA ALA A 44 14.17 -5.79 -3.43
C ALA A 44 15.57 -6.29 -3.08
N ARG A 45 16.48 -5.42 -2.61
CA ARG A 45 17.82 -5.82 -2.14
C ARG A 45 17.74 -6.68 -0.87
N ALA A 46 16.82 -6.40 0.05
CA ALA A 46 16.61 -7.22 1.23
C ALA A 46 16.06 -8.61 0.86
N LEU A 47 15.07 -8.67 -0.04
CA LEU A 47 14.51 -9.91 -0.56
C LEU A 47 15.55 -10.72 -1.34
N ALA A 48 16.37 -10.09 -2.17
CA ALA A 48 17.44 -10.78 -2.90
C ALA A 48 18.44 -11.50 -1.98
N ARG A 49 18.63 -11.02 -0.74
CA ARG A 49 19.52 -11.65 0.26
C ARG A 49 18.84 -12.72 1.12
N ARG A 50 17.51 -12.69 1.24
CA ARG A 50 16.75 -13.48 2.21
C ARG A 50 15.78 -14.47 1.58
N SER A 51 15.41 -14.25 0.32
CA SER A 51 14.50 -15.10 -0.46
C SER A 51 15.14 -16.47 -0.75
N PRO A 52 14.38 -17.56 -0.69
CA PRO A 52 12.96 -17.61 -0.32
C PRO A 52 12.73 -17.41 1.18
N CYS A 53 11.77 -16.56 1.57
CA CYS A 53 11.41 -16.33 2.96
C CYS A 53 9.90 -16.21 3.19
N GLY A 54 9.49 -16.07 4.46
CA GLY A 54 8.15 -15.62 4.81
C GLY A 54 8.07 -14.10 4.67
N LEU A 55 7.32 -13.61 3.68
CA LEU A 55 7.06 -12.20 3.44
C LEU A 55 5.59 -11.89 3.77
N LEU A 56 5.37 -10.91 4.65
CA LEU A 56 4.06 -10.38 4.98
C LEU A 56 3.95 -8.96 4.41
N VAL A 57 2.86 -8.68 3.69
CA VAL A 57 2.57 -7.38 3.10
C VAL A 57 1.20 -6.91 3.58
N PHE A 58 1.11 -5.66 4.03
CA PHE A 58 -0.16 -5.00 4.38
C PHE A 58 -0.65 -4.21 3.16
N GLY A 59 -1.88 -4.48 2.74
CA GLY A 59 -2.47 -4.01 1.49
C GLY A 59 -2.25 -4.98 0.32
N LEU A 60 -3.28 -5.09 -0.52
CA LEU A 60 -3.26 -5.81 -1.79
C LEU A 60 -3.41 -4.81 -2.94
N GLY A 61 -2.66 -4.99 -4.04
CA GLY A 61 -2.61 -3.97 -5.09
C GLY A 61 -1.90 -4.39 -6.37
N HIS A 62 -1.58 -3.40 -7.20
CA HIS A 62 -0.90 -3.61 -8.48
C HIS A 62 0.52 -4.16 -8.33
N ASP A 63 1.20 -3.78 -7.25
CA ASP A 63 2.54 -4.18 -6.86
C ASP A 63 2.61 -5.58 -6.21
N SER A 64 1.48 -6.18 -5.80
CA SER A 64 1.46 -7.50 -5.15
C SER A 64 2.14 -8.60 -5.97
N ALA A 65 2.00 -8.58 -7.29
CA ALA A 65 2.68 -9.54 -8.15
C ALA A 65 4.20 -9.36 -8.18
N MET A 66 4.67 -8.11 -8.10
CA MET A 66 6.10 -7.82 -7.98
C MET A 66 6.64 -8.34 -6.66
N TRP A 67 5.94 -8.10 -5.55
CA TRP A 67 6.34 -8.62 -4.22
C TRP A 67 6.40 -10.14 -4.19
N ALA A 68 5.40 -10.82 -4.76
CA ALA A 68 5.38 -12.27 -4.88
C ALA A 68 6.53 -12.80 -5.77
N ALA A 69 6.81 -12.12 -6.89
CA ALA A 69 7.88 -12.51 -7.82
C ALA A 69 9.28 -12.32 -7.22
N LEU A 70 9.51 -11.24 -6.47
CA LEU A 70 10.78 -11.00 -5.78
C LEU A 70 11.07 -12.03 -4.68
N ASN A 71 10.03 -12.61 -4.08
CA ASN A 71 10.11 -13.69 -3.10
C ASN A 71 9.79 -15.07 -3.71
N HIS A 72 10.10 -15.28 -4.99
CA HIS A 72 9.80 -16.53 -5.69
C HIS A 72 10.38 -17.76 -4.97
N GLY A 73 9.53 -18.77 -4.73
CA GLY A 73 9.87 -19.97 -3.96
C GLY A 73 9.72 -19.82 -2.43
N GLY A 74 9.44 -18.61 -1.94
CA GLY A 74 9.04 -18.32 -0.56
C GLY A 74 7.52 -18.25 -0.40
N ARG A 75 7.06 -17.95 0.82
CA ARG A 75 5.64 -17.71 1.12
C ARG A 75 5.40 -16.21 1.24
N THR A 76 4.51 -15.66 0.42
CA THR A 76 4.14 -14.24 0.45
C THR A 76 2.65 -14.13 0.80
N VAL A 77 2.35 -13.47 1.91
CA VAL A 77 1.00 -13.28 2.44
C VAL A 77 0.63 -11.81 2.40
N PHE A 78 -0.58 -11.51 1.94
CA PHE A 78 -1.16 -10.17 1.94
C PHE A 78 -2.28 -10.06 2.99
N LEU A 79 -2.31 -8.97 3.73
CA LEU A 79 -3.44 -8.60 4.59
C LEU A 79 -4.20 -7.45 3.92
N GLU A 80 -5.51 -7.59 3.76
CA GLU A 80 -6.33 -6.60 3.06
C GLU A 80 -7.66 -6.43 3.77
N GLU A 81 -8.13 -5.20 3.88
CA GLU A 81 -9.36 -4.84 4.57
C GLU A 81 -10.58 -4.82 3.64
N ASP A 82 -10.41 -4.66 2.33
CA ASP A 82 -11.52 -4.70 1.35
C ASP A 82 -11.73 -6.12 0.78
N VAL A 83 -12.79 -6.78 1.26
CA VAL A 83 -13.17 -8.13 0.81
C VAL A 83 -13.46 -8.23 -0.69
N SER A 84 -14.04 -7.19 -1.29
CA SER A 84 -14.34 -7.16 -2.73
C SER A 84 -13.06 -7.05 -3.54
N TRP A 85 -12.08 -6.28 -3.05
CA TRP A 85 -10.77 -6.15 -3.66
C TRP A 85 -9.97 -7.45 -3.60
N ILE A 86 -10.03 -8.18 -2.48
CA ILE A 86 -9.45 -9.53 -2.38
C ILE A 86 -10.04 -10.46 -3.45
N ALA A 87 -11.37 -10.44 -3.64
CA ALA A 87 -12.04 -11.26 -4.63
C ALA A 87 -11.62 -10.87 -6.07
N ALA A 88 -11.60 -9.58 -6.37
CA ALA A 88 -11.20 -9.03 -7.67
C ALA A 88 -9.73 -9.38 -7.99
N ALA A 89 -8.82 -9.14 -7.06
CA ALA A 89 -7.38 -9.42 -7.23
C ALA A 89 -7.11 -10.92 -7.43
N ARG A 90 -7.76 -11.79 -6.64
CA ARG A 90 -7.66 -13.25 -6.84
C ARG A 90 -8.21 -13.68 -8.20
N SER A 91 -9.26 -13.05 -8.72
CA SER A 91 -9.80 -13.36 -10.04
C SER A 91 -8.85 -12.96 -11.17
N MET A 92 -8.35 -11.72 -11.14
CA MET A 92 -7.42 -11.21 -12.15
C MET A 92 -6.12 -12.02 -12.19
N ARG A 93 -5.57 -12.37 -11.02
CA ARG A 93 -4.25 -13.01 -10.93
C ARG A 93 -4.28 -14.52 -11.17
N ARG A 94 -5.38 -15.21 -10.86
CA ARG A 94 -5.63 -16.58 -11.35
C ARG A 94 -5.55 -16.65 -12.87
N SER A 95 -6.10 -15.66 -13.56
CA SER A 95 -6.04 -15.58 -15.03
C SER A 95 -4.61 -15.33 -15.55
N ALA A 96 -3.71 -14.78 -14.71
CA ALA A 96 -2.29 -14.59 -15.00
C ALA A 96 -1.39 -15.72 -14.44
N GLY A 97 -1.96 -16.81 -13.93
CA GLY A 97 -1.19 -17.94 -13.38
C GLY A 97 -0.47 -17.65 -12.06
N LEU A 98 -0.84 -16.59 -11.35
CA LEU A 98 -0.24 -16.20 -10.07
C LEU A 98 -1.27 -16.36 -8.95
N GLU A 99 -1.03 -17.32 -8.04
CA GLU A 99 -1.88 -17.50 -6.86
C GLU A 99 -1.42 -16.55 -5.75
N LEU A 100 -2.24 -15.55 -5.42
CA LEU A 100 -1.98 -14.61 -4.33
C LEU A 100 -2.67 -15.09 -3.05
N GLU A 101 -1.87 -15.34 -2.01
CA GLU A 101 -2.38 -15.66 -0.68
C GLU A 101 -2.71 -14.35 0.07
N ALA A 102 -4.00 -14.02 0.18
CA ALA A 102 -4.49 -12.81 0.86
C ALA A 102 -5.50 -13.15 1.98
N TYR A 103 -5.49 -12.44 3.10
CA TYR A 103 -6.43 -12.59 4.21
C TYR A 103 -7.17 -11.30 4.49
N HIS A 104 -8.47 -11.42 4.77
CA HIS A 104 -9.33 -10.29 5.12
C HIS A 104 -9.11 -9.88 6.58
N VAL A 105 -8.76 -8.62 6.82
CA VAL A 105 -8.68 -8.02 8.15
C VAL A 105 -10.02 -7.39 8.51
N GLN A 106 -10.63 -7.80 9.62
CA GLN A 106 -11.99 -7.42 9.99
C GLN A 106 -12.04 -6.61 11.29
N TYR A 107 -12.89 -5.58 11.31
CA TYR A 107 -13.24 -4.77 12.47
C TYR A 107 -14.71 -4.96 12.83
N ASP A 108 -15.08 -6.14 13.33
CA ASP A 108 -16.50 -6.50 13.56
C ASP A 108 -17.10 -5.97 14.87
N THR A 109 -16.28 -5.44 15.78
CA THR A 109 -16.77 -4.84 17.04
C THR A 109 -17.43 -3.49 16.79
N LYS A 110 -18.63 -3.32 17.36
CA LYS A 110 -19.35 -2.04 17.34
C LYS A 110 -18.79 -1.10 18.41
N TRP A 111 -18.28 0.05 17.97
CA TRP A 111 -17.83 1.14 18.85
C TRP A 111 -18.76 2.33 18.70
N ASP A 112 -19.25 2.88 19.81
CA ASP A 112 -20.00 4.14 19.81
C ASP A 112 -19.04 5.34 19.88
N VAL A 113 -17.95 5.21 20.66
CA VAL A 113 -16.89 6.22 20.80
C VAL A 113 -15.52 5.56 20.62
N ILE A 114 -14.63 6.21 19.89
CA ILE A 114 -13.21 5.84 19.72
C ILE A 114 -12.34 7.04 20.10
N LEU A 115 -11.31 6.80 20.92
CA LEU A 115 -10.31 7.81 21.28
C LEU A 115 -8.93 7.38 20.78
N VAL A 116 -8.29 8.22 19.98
CA VAL A 116 -6.95 8.02 19.43
C VAL A 116 -5.96 8.92 20.17
N ASP A 117 -5.35 8.37 21.22
CA ASP A 117 -4.42 9.09 22.09
C ASP A 117 -3.00 8.48 22.15
N ALA A 118 -2.73 7.37 21.46
CA ALA A 118 -1.43 6.70 21.47
C ALA A 118 -1.10 6.10 20.09
N PRO A 119 0.19 5.80 19.80
CA PRO A 119 1.39 6.02 20.61
C PRO A 119 1.88 7.49 20.60
N THR A 120 2.80 7.84 21.50
CA THR A 120 3.32 9.21 21.61
C THR A 120 4.16 9.59 20.40
N GLY A 121 3.85 10.75 19.79
CA GLY A 121 4.50 11.28 18.58
C GLY A 121 5.45 12.47 18.81
N TYR A 122 6.09 12.61 19.99
CA TYR A 122 6.76 13.86 20.39
C TYR A 122 8.07 14.17 19.65
N ALA A 123 8.62 13.24 18.86
CA ALA A 123 9.86 13.46 18.11
C ALA A 123 9.73 12.97 16.64
N PRO A 124 10.50 13.54 15.69
CA PRO A 124 10.40 13.21 14.26
C PRO A 124 10.59 11.72 13.91
N TRP A 125 11.23 10.94 14.78
CA TRP A 125 11.48 9.50 14.62
C TRP A 125 10.53 8.61 15.43
N THR A 126 9.57 9.19 16.15
CA THR A 126 8.54 8.42 16.86
C THR A 126 7.44 8.00 15.89
N PRO A 127 6.76 6.85 16.12
CA PRO A 127 5.86 6.27 15.13
C PRO A 127 4.63 7.14 14.79
N GLY A 128 4.29 8.12 15.63
CA GLY A 128 3.09 8.95 15.48
C GLY A 128 1.80 8.12 15.58
N ARG A 129 0.65 8.76 15.31
CA ARG A 129 -0.67 8.12 15.45
C ARG A 129 -1.27 7.60 14.14
N MET A 130 -0.53 7.62 13.04
CA MET A 130 -1.01 7.29 11.69
C MET A 130 -1.73 5.94 11.62
N GLY A 131 -1.10 4.88 12.15
CA GLY A 131 -1.71 3.55 12.17
C GLY A 131 -2.95 3.46 13.06
N ALA A 132 -2.96 4.17 14.20
CA ALA A 132 -4.10 4.21 15.11
C ALA A 132 -5.28 4.99 14.50
N ILE A 133 -5.00 6.12 13.82
CA ILE A 133 -5.98 6.90 13.07
C ILE A 133 -6.60 6.05 11.94
N TYR A 134 -5.76 5.34 11.17
CA TYR A 134 -6.23 4.45 10.11
C TYR A 134 -7.15 3.34 10.67
N ALA A 135 -6.69 2.63 11.71
CA ALA A 135 -7.47 1.57 12.34
C ALA A 135 -8.79 2.08 12.93
N ALA A 136 -8.80 3.27 13.54
CA ALA A 136 -10.01 3.93 14.03
C ALA A 136 -10.99 4.23 12.90
N GLY A 137 -10.50 4.75 11.77
CA GLY A 137 -11.31 4.98 10.58
C GLY A 137 -11.93 3.70 10.03
N MET A 138 -11.14 2.63 9.91
CA MET A 138 -11.64 1.33 9.46
C MET A 138 -12.68 0.74 10.41
N ALA A 139 -12.45 0.80 11.73
CA ALA A 139 -13.39 0.34 12.74
C ALA A 139 -14.71 1.14 12.73
N ALA A 140 -14.63 2.47 12.66
CA ALA A 140 -15.80 3.34 12.65
C ALA A 140 -16.69 3.10 11.42
N ARG A 141 -16.08 2.88 10.25
CA ARG A 141 -16.78 2.62 8.97
C ARG A 141 -17.40 1.24 8.90
N ALA A 142 -16.79 0.25 9.56
CA ALA A 142 -17.26 -1.15 9.61
C ALA A 142 -18.49 -1.35 10.51
N ARG A 143 -18.88 -0.32 11.27
CA ARG A 143 -20.10 -0.30 12.09
C ARG A 143 -21.33 -0.65 11.24
N ARG A 144 -22.27 -1.42 11.81
CA ARG A 144 -23.56 -1.72 11.18
C ARG A 144 -24.57 -0.62 11.52
N GLY A 145 -24.63 0.41 10.69
CA GLY A 145 -25.58 1.53 10.82
C GLY A 145 -25.19 2.56 11.90
N GLY A 146 -25.73 3.77 11.77
CA GLY A 146 -25.43 4.91 12.65
C GLY A 146 -24.06 5.55 12.39
N GLY A 147 -23.60 6.33 13.36
CA GLY A 147 -22.27 6.95 13.39
C GLY A 147 -21.45 6.51 14.59
N THR A 148 -20.15 6.77 14.51
CA THR A 148 -19.18 6.59 15.58
C THR A 148 -18.51 7.93 15.86
N ASP A 149 -18.47 8.33 17.13
CA ASP A 149 -17.71 9.49 17.56
C ASP A 149 -16.23 9.13 17.66
N VAL A 150 -15.38 9.80 16.89
CA VAL A 150 -13.94 9.55 16.89
C VAL A 150 -13.22 10.82 17.34
N PHE A 151 -12.45 10.71 18.40
CA PHE A 151 -11.63 11.79 18.94
C PHE A 151 -10.15 11.52 18.66
N VAL A 152 -9.44 12.48 18.09
CA VAL A 152 -8.00 12.37 17.79
C VAL A 152 -7.25 13.46 18.54
N HIS A 153 -6.25 13.07 19.33
CA HIS A 153 -5.35 13.99 20.04
C HIS A 153 -4.11 14.34 19.20
N ASP A 154 -3.45 15.45 19.54
CA ASP A 154 -2.25 16.00 18.88
C ASP A 154 -2.47 16.42 17.40
N VAL A 155 -3.67 16.91 17.06
CA VAL A 155 -3.97 17.37 15.69
C VAL A 155 -3.29 18.70 15.32
N ASP A 156 -2.61 19.34 16.28
CA ASP A 156 -1.72 20.48 16.05
C ASP A 156 -0.44 20.08 15.28
N ARG A 157 -0.17 18.78 15.13
CA ARG A 157 0.94 18.25 14.33
C ARG A 157 0.51 17.98 12.90
N ALA A 158 1.35 18.36 11.94
CA ALA A 158 1.05 18.25 10.51
C ALA A 158 0.68 16.82 10.04
N VAL A 159 1.30 15.80 10.62
CA VAL A 159 1.05 14.41 10.19
C VAL A 159 -0.28 13.91 10.73
N GLU A 160 -0.55 14.08 12.02
CA GLU A 160 -1.84 13.76 12.63
C GLU A 160 -2.99 14.58 12.03
N ASP A 161 -2.75 15.85 11.70
CA ASP A 161 -3.71 16.70 10.99
C ASP A 161 -4.08 16.11 9.63
N ALA A 162 -3.08 15.87 8.78
CA ALA A 162 -3.29 15.33 7.44
C ALA A 162 -3.92 13.93 7.47
N PHE A 163 -3.44 13.03 8.34
CA PHE A 163 -3.96 11.67 8.44
C PHE A 163 -5.39 11.65 8.98
N SER A 164 -5.69 12.42 10.04
CA SER A 164 -7.06 12.44 10.59
C SER A 164 -8.07 12.97 9.57
N ARG A 165 -7.76 14.05 8.85
CA ARG A 165 -8.63 14.57 7.78
C ARG A 165 -8.76 13.63 6.60
N THR A 166 -7.73 12.85 6.28
CA THR A 166 -7.76 11.89 5.17
C THR A 166 -8.56 10.64 5.53
N PHE A 167 -8.30 10.02 6.68
CA PHE A 167 -8.83 8.70 7.04
C PHE A 167 -10.11 8.75 7.90
N LEU A 168 -10.41 9.88 8.54
CA LEU A 168 -11.70 10.10 9.23
C LEU A 168 -12.61 11.06 8.46
N CYS A 169 -12.11 11.62 7.37
CA CYS A 169 -12.74 12.59 6.50
C CYS A 169 -12.94 14.00 7.09
N ASP A 170 -12.45 15.00 6.36
CA ASP A 170 -12.64 16.43 6.66
C ASP A 170 -14.12 16.83 6.78
N ALA A 171 -14.97 16.28 5.92
CA ALA A 171 -16.41 16.55 5.94
C ALA A 171 -17.14 15.99 7.18
N TYR A 172 -16.47 15.15 7.98
CA TYR A 172 -17.03 14.54 9.19
C TYR A 172 -16.56 15.22 10.48
N VAL A 173 -15.74 16.27 10.39
CA VAL A 173 -15.33 17.08 11.55
C VAL A 173 -16.56 17.76 12.16
N ARG A 174 -16.70 17.68 13.49
CA ARG A 174 -17.76 18.34 14.25
C ARG A 174 -17.24 19.50 15.08
N GLU A 175 -16.16 19.25 15.82
CA GLU A 175 -15.53 20.24 16.68
C GLU A 175 -14.03 20.00 16.79
N GLU A 176 -13.31 21.05 17.12
CA GLU A 176 -11.90 21.00 17.49
C GLU A 176 -11.69 21.87 18.72
N ALA A 177 -11.10 21.29 19.76
CA ALA A 177 -10.85 21.94 21.03
C ALA A 177 -9.36 21.76 21.42
N GLY A 178 -8.58 22.82 21.26
CA GLY A 178 -7.14 22.79 21.53
C GLY A 178 -6.42 21.79 20.62
N LYS A 179 -5.94 20.68 21.19
CA LYS A 179 -5.23 19.62 20.45
C LYS A 179 -6.09 18.42 20.09
N LEU A 180 -7.39 18.48 20.39
CA LEU A 180 -8.32 17.39 20.22
C LEU A 180 -9.30 17.73 19.10
N ARG A 181 -9.50 16.80 18.16
CA ARG A 181 -10.51 16.91 17.09
C ARG A 181 -11.53 15.81 17.19
N HIS A 182 -12.79 16.17 17.01
CA HIS A 182 -13.93 15.26 17.02
C HIS A 182 -14.49 15.08 15.61
N PHE A 183 -14.72 13.82 15.24
CA PHE A 183 -15.35 13.40 14.01
C PHE A 183 -16.59 12.56 14.32
N VAL A 184 -17.61 12.66 13.47
CA VAL A 184 -18.73 11.70 13.45
C VAL A 184 -18.66 10.92 12.16
N VAL A 185 -18.06 9.73 12.22
CA VAL A 185 -17.85 8.87 11.05
C VAL A 185 -19.06 7.95 10.88
N HIS A 186 -19.70 8.03 9.72
CA HIS A 186 -20.86 7.21 9.41
C HIS A 186 -20.49 5.79 8.96
N SER A 187 -21.39 4.84 9.21
CA SER A 187 -21.31 3.48 8.70
C SER A 187 -21.22 3.48 7.17
N HIS A 188 -20.15 2.90 6.63
CA HIS A 188 -19.99 2.70 5.19
C HIS A 188 -20.16 1.22 4.79
N ARG A 189 -20.48 0.36 5.77
CA ARG A 189 -20.85 -1.03 5.52
C ARG A 189 -22.13 -1.05 4.68
N ARG A 190 -22.00 -1.37 3.39
CA ARG A 190 -23.13 -1.64 2.50
C ARG A 190 -23.52 -3.12 2.63
N GLU A 191 -24.80 -3.39 2.44
CA GLU A 191 -25.27 -4.75 2.15
C GLU A 191 -24.97 -5.01 0.66
N GLY A 192 -23.94 -5.80 0.34
CA GLY A 192 -23.55 -6.14 -1.03
C GLY A 192 -22.05 -6.29 -1.27
N ASP A 193 -21.68 -6.71 -2.49
CA ASP A 193 -20.34 -7.05 -2.96
C ASP A 193 -19.58 -5.89 -3.66
N GLY A 194 -20.07 -4.67 -3.52
CA GLY A 194 -19.45 -3.48 -4.10
C GLY A 194 -18.18 -3.03 -3.36
N MET A 195 -17.24 -2.44 -4.11
CA MET A 195 -16.03 -1.78 -3.59
C MET A 195 -16.37 -0.82 -2.43
N ALA A 196 -15.57 -0.84 -1.37
CA ALA A 196 -15.75 0.10 -0.27
C ALA A 196 -15.66 1.54 -0.79
N PRO A 197 -16.55 2.46 -0.38
CA PRO A 197 -16.46 3.86 -0.80
C PRO A 197 -15.15 4.49 -0.30
N PRO A 198 -14.68 5.59 -0.89
CA PRO A 198 -13.51 6.31 -0.39
C PRO A 198 -13.69 6.79 1.06
N PHE A 199 -12.58 7.15 1.71
CA PHE A 199 -12.62 7.65 3.09
C PHE A 199 -13.51 8.88 3.23
N CYS A 200 -13.28 9.87 2.37
CA CYS A 200 -14.22 10.96 2.16
C CYS A 200 -15.14 10.70 0.97
N PRO A 201 -16.47 10.67 1.16
CA PRO A 201 -17.37 10.83 0.02
C PRO A 201 -17.08 12.19 -0.62
N SER A 202 -17.01 12.24 -1.95
CA SER A 202 -16.79 13.50 -2.65
C SER A 202 -17.95 14.45 -2.35
N SER A 203 -17.67 15.52 -1.60
CA SER A 203 -18.43 16.75 -1.76
C SER A 203 -18.32 17.17 -3.22
N HIS A 204 -19.36 17.81 -3.76
CA HIS A 204 -19.55 18.14 -5.17
C HIS A 204 -18.51 19.12 -5.79
N GLU A 205 -17.23 19.07 -5.41
CA GLU A 205 -16.23 20.04 -5.82
C GLU A 205 -14.82 19.50 -6.10
N ASN A 206 -14.66 18.23 -6.51
CA ASN A 206 -13.34 17.69 -6.91
C ASN A 206 -13.29 16.94 -8.25
N ALA A 207 -14.17 17.29 -9.20
CA ALA A 207 -14.03 16.84 -10.59
C ALA A 207 -12.90 17.56 -11.38
N LYS A 208 -12.34 18.65 -10.82
CA LYS A 208 -11.31 19.45 -11.50
C LYS A 208 -9.88 18.93 -11.28
N LEU A 209 -9.57 18.34 -10.11
CA LEU A 209 -8.22 17.84 -9.81
C LEU A 209 -7.94 16.49 -10.51
N SER A 210 -8.97 15.65 -10.68
CA SER A 210 -8.85 14.39 -11.42
C SER A 210 -8.63 14.59 -12.91
N THR A 211 -9.14 15.69 -13.50
CA THR A 211 -8.98 15.96 -14.94
C THR A 211 -7.54 16.38 -15.27
N GLN A 212 -6.88 17.17 -14.41
CA GLN A 212 -5.47 17.56 -14.58
C GLN A 212 -4.49 16.41 -14.30
N GLN A 213 -4.74 15.57 -13.29
CA GLN A 213 -3.91 14.38 -13.03
C GLN A 213 -4.05 13.31 -14.13
N ASN A 214 -5.26 13.13 -14.67
CA ASN A 214 -5.48 12.22 -15.80
C ASN A 214 -4.89 12.77 -17.12
N GLN A 215 -4.85 14.09 -17.31
CA GLN A 215 -4.11 14.70 -18.42
C GLN A 215 -2.60 14.48 -18.32
N LEU A 216 -2.02 14.56 -17.12
CA LEU A 216 -0.57 14.35 -16.92
C LEU A 216 -0.16 12.88 -17.13
N LEU A 217 -0.97 11.94 -16.65
CA LEU A 217 -0.77 10.49 -16.88
C LEU A 217 -0.87 10.13 -18.37
N CYS A 218 -1.82 10.70 -19.11
CA CYS A 218 -1.96 10.47 -20.55
C CYS A 218 -0.81 11.09 -21.37
N ILE A 219 -0.25 12.22 -20.92
CA ILE A 219 0.96 12.82 -21.54
C ILE A 219 2.19 11.95 -21.27
N LEU A 220 2.33 11.39 -20.07
CA LEU A 220 3.44 10.51 -19.70
C LEU A 220 3.38 9.15 -20.42
N GLU A 221 2.19 8.59 -20.63
CA GLU A 221 2.00 7.36 -21.40
C GLU A 221 2.31 7.52 -22.89
N ASN A 222 1.97 8.68 -23.49
CA ASN A 222 2.28 8.96 -24.89
C ASN A 222 3.78 9.24 -25.15
N GLN A 223 4.52 9.76 -24.16
CA GLN A 223 5.96 9.96 -24.28
C GLN A 223 6.78 8.67 -24.08
N LEU A 224 6.23 7.65 -23.44
CA LEU A 224 6.90 6.36 -23.21
C LEU A 224 6.61 5.31 -24.29
N LEU A 225 5.58 5.49 -25.11
CA LEU A 225 5.20 4.56 -26.19
C LEU A 225 5.48 5.08 -27.60
N GLY A 226 5.88 6.34 -27.77
CA GLY A 226 6.16 6.96 -29.08
C GLY A 226 7.62 7.34 -29.26
N ASN A 227 8.49 6.38 -29.61
CA ASN A 227 9.72 6.61 -30.37
C ASN A 227 10.25 5.29 -30.93
N GLY A 228 9.53 4.78 -31.93
CA GLY A 228 9.96 3.67 -32.75
C GLY A 228 9.55 3.92 -34.19
N GLN A 229 10.19 4.87 -34.86
CA GLN A 229 10.41 4.92 -36.32
C GLN A 229 11.06 6.25 -36.69
N ASN A 230 12.31 6.18 -37.17
CA ASN A 230 12.86 6.98 -38.28
C ASN A 230 14.27 6.46 -38.57
N ASP A 231 14.36 5.49 -39.48
CA ASP A 231 15.59 5.14 -40.23
C ASP A 231 15.53 5.89 -41.56
N PRO A 232 16.40 6.88 -41.83
CA PRO A 232 16.49 7.50 -43.13
C PRO A 232 17.50 6.74 -44.00
N ARG A 233 17.01 5.70 -44.70
CA ARG A 233 17.63 5.18 -45.92
C ARG A 233 16.57 4.96 -47.00
N THR A 234 16.12 6.06 -47.59
CA THR A 234 15.71 6.24 -49.00
C THR A 234 15.70 7.72 -49.30
#